data_AF-F2IB56-F1
#
_entry.id   AF-F2IB56-F1
#
_cell.length_a   1.000
_cell.length_b   1.000
_cell.length_c   1.000
_cell.angle_alpha   90.00
_cell.angle_beta   90.00
_cell.angle_gamma   90.00
#
_symmetry.space_group_name_H-M   'P 1'
#
loop_
_entity.id
_entity.type
_entity.pdbx_description
1 polymer ?
#
loop_
_entity_poly.entity_id
_entity_poly.type
_entity_poly.pdbx_seq_one_letter_code
_entity_poly.pdbx_strand_id
1 'polypeptide(L)'
;MQNSKSIFGFLLKSKGRHGIHSPFVFDFVDNCLTTKVDKNFLNSRKNWLQKAKKDREQFKITDLGAGSKQMGKTRSVSELAKKASSAGIYGEILWKIAHHYQPKLLLELGTSIGTGSIHLKSGNPNSHLITVEGCDRILLKASQQFDTWNLTGITTICASFDEFVKLPCIGGTYDLIFLDGNHSGEATLRYIDMLFQHTDHNTAFILDDIRWSDGMWNCWNQLVNDDRFHVSIDLGRMGILWRRDEQTKEHFTIRPKIFKNRFF
;
A
#
# COMPACT_ATOMS: atom_id res chain seq x y z
N MET A 1 11.25 0.69 14.06
CA MET A 1 12.26 -0.38 13.90
C MET A 1 11.47 -1.64 13.64
N GLN A 2 11.67 -2.31 12.50
CA GLN A 2 10.92 -3.51 12.17
C GLN A 2 11.23 -4.66 13.15
N ASN A 3 10.26 -5.53 13.41
CA ASN A 3 10.44 -6.69 14.29
C ASN A 3 11.53 -7.63 13.71
N SER A 4 12.68 -7.69 14.38
CA SER A 4 13.88 -8.40 13.91
C SER A 4 13.74 -9.92 13.84
N LYS A 5 12.84 -10.52 14.64
CA LYS A 5 12.55 -11.97 14.55
C LYS A 5 11.72 -12.28 13.32
N SER A 6 10.69 -11.46 13.06
CA SER A 6 9.82 -11.62 11.90
C SER A 6 10.57 -11.48 10.57
N ILE A 7 11.61 -10.63 10.54
CA ILE A 7 12.40 -10.43 9.33
C ILE A 7 13.37 -11.57 9.06
N PHE A 8 14.01 -12.08 10.10
CA PHE A 8 14.85 -13.27 9.95
C PHE A 8 14.02 -14.47 9.49
N GLY A 9 12.81 -14.64 10.04
CA GLY A 9 11.85 -15.65 9.58
C GLY A 9 11.47 -15.49 8.10
N PHE A 10 11.25 -14.27 7.62
CA PHE A 10 11.02 -14.00 6.20
C PHE A 10 12.18 -14.50 5.33
N LEU A 11 13.42 -14.18 5.70
CA LEU A 11 14.60 -14.57 4.93
C LEU A 11 14.73 -16.10 4.80
N LEU A 12 14.45 -16.83 5.88
CA LEU A 12 14.52 -18.28 5.89
C LEU A 12 13.38 -18.94 5.12
N LYS A 13 12.15 -18.42 5.22
CA LYS A 13 10.96 -19.04 4.63
C LYS A 13 10.70 -18.63 3.19
N SER A 14 11.20 -17.47 2.76
CA SER A 14 10.87 -16.91 1.46
C SER A 14 11.34 -17.80 0.32
N LYS A 15 10.43 -18.14 -0.58
CA LYS A 15 10.73 -18.90 -1.80
C LYS A 15 10.71 -17.96 -3.02
N GLY A 16 11.45 -18.35 -4.05
CA GLY A 16 11.28 -17.81 -5.39
C GLY A 16 10.10 -18.50 -6.11
N ARG A 17 10.07 -18.43 -7.44
CA ARG A 17 9.00 -19.06 -8.25
C ARG A 17 8.89 -20.59 -8.13
N HIS A 18 9.91 -21.26 -7.59
CA HIS A 18 9.99 -22.73 -7.59
C HIS A 18 9.20 -23.27 -6.40
N GLY A 19 8.22 -24.14 -6.66
CA GLY A 19 7.35 -24.75 -5.64
C GLY A 19 6.04 -23.99 -5.36
N ILE A 20 5.62 -23.08 -6.26
CA ILE A 20 4.29 -22.48 -6.24
C ILE A 20 3.38 -23.31 -7.15
N HIS A 21 2.33 -23.91 -6.58
CA HIS A 21 1.38 -24.75 -7.31
C HIS A 21 0.05 -24.05 -7.61
N SER A 22 -0.30 -22.98 -6.89
CA SER A 22 -1.46 -22.15 -7.19
C SER A 22 -1.24 -21.39 -8.51
N PRO A 23 -2.07 -21.61 -9.56
CA PRO A 23 -1.94 -20.89 -10.84
C PRO A 23 -2.10 -19.38 -10.68
N PHE A 24 -2.97 -18.94 -9.76
CA PHE A 24 -3.17 -17.53 -9.44
C PHE A 24 -1.89 -16.89 -8.88
N VAL A 25 -1.25 -17.55 -7.90
CA VAL A 25 -0.01 -17.03 -7.31
C VAL A 25 1.17 -17.16 -8.28
N PHE A 26 1.18 -18.19 -9.13
CA PHE A 26 2.16 -18.30 -10.20
C PHE A 26 2.07 -17.13 -11.18
N ASP A 27 0.86 -16.78 -11.65
CA ASP A 27 0.61 -15.61 -12.52
C ASP A 27 1.05 -14.30 -11.84
N PHE A 28 0.71 -14.12 -10.56
CA PHE A 28 1.18 -12.96 -9.79
C PHE A 28 2.71 -12.87 -9.76
N VAL A 29 3.41 -13.98 -9.51
CA VAL A 29 4.89 -13.96 -9.39
C VAL A 29 5.57 -13.82 -10.74
N ASP A 30 5.11 -14.53 -11.77
CA ASP A 30 5.80 -14.64 -13.05
C ASP A 30 5.37 -13.58 -14.06
N ASN A 31 4.12 -13.09 -13.99
CA ASN A 31 3.62 -12.05 -14.89
C ASN A 31 3.55 -10.68 -14.21
N CYS A 32 2.85 -10.55 -13.07
CA CYS A 32 2.73 -9.25 -12.38
C CYS A 32 4.10 -8.75 -11.86
N LEU A 33 4.77 -9.53 -11.02
CA LEU A 33 6.02 -9.08 -10.37
C LEU A 33 7.22 -8.98 -11.32
N THR A 34 7.20 -9.62 -12.50
CA THR A 34 8.27 -9.49 -13.49
C THR A 34 8.03 -8.41 -14.54
N THR A 35 6.79 -7.92 -14.67
CA THR A 35 6.42 -6.88 -15.64
C THR A 35 7.34 -5.67 -15.55
N LYS A 36 7.83 -5.18 -16.70
CA LYS A 36 8.72 -4.01 -16.72
C LYS A 36 7.90 -2.75 -16.52
N VAL A 37 8.25 -1.98 -15.48
CA VAL A 37 7.69 -0.65 -15.26
C VAL A 37 8.11 0.28 -16.40
N ASP A 38 7.19 1.15 -16.85
CA ASP A 38 7.46 2.11 -17.90
C ASP A 38 8.70 2.98 -17.60
N LYS A 39 9.58 3.10 -18.60
CA LYS A 39 10.86 3.80 -18.44
C LYS A 39 10.67 5.30 -18.25
N ASN A 40 9.68 5.90 -18.90
CA ASN A 40 9.42 7.33 -18.79
C ASN A 40 8.90 7.64 -17.38
N PHE A 41 7.96 6.84 -16.87
CA PHE A 41 7.52 6.89 -15.48
C PHE A 41 8.68 6.77 -14.50
N LEU A 42 9.56 5.77 -14.66
CA LEU A 42 10.71 5.58 -13.76
C LEU A 42 11.65 6.81 -13.74
N ASN A 43 11.90 7.42 -14.90
CA ASN A 43 12.72 8.62 -15.02
C ASN A 43 12.05 9.85 -14.38
N SER A 44 10.78 10.10 -14.69
CA SER A 44 9.98 11.17 -14.09
C SER A 44 9.90 11.02 -12.57
N ARG A 45 9.68 9.79 -12.09
CA ARG A 45 9.64 9.46 -10.66
C ARG A 45 10.97 9.76 -9.98
N LYS A 46 12.08 9.34 -10.58
CA LYS A 46 13.42 9.60 -10.03
C LYS A 46 13.67 11.10 -9.87
N ASN A 47 13.35 11.89 -10.91
CA ASN A 47 13.53 13.34 -10.89
C ASN A 47 12.63 14.01 -9.85
N TRP A 48 11.36 13.60 -9.78
CA TRP A 48 10.40 14.08 -8.80
C TRP A 48 10.84 13.76 -7.36
N LEU A 49 11.20 12.51 -7.05
CA LEU A 49 11.68 12.11 -5.72
C LEU A 49 12.93 12.89 -5.30
N GLN A 50 13.85 13.17 -6.23
CA GLN A 50 15.04 13.98 -5.94
C GLN A 50 14.69 15.41 -5.53
N LYS A 51 13.66 16.01 -6.17
CA LYS A 51 13.14 17.33 -5.81
C LYS A 51 12.42 17.27 -4.45
N ALA A 52 11.49 16.34 -4.28
CA ALA A 52 10.72 16.18 -3.04
C ALA A 52 11.63 15.95 -1.82
N LYS A 53 12.70 15.15 -1.96
CA LYS A 53 13.70 14.92 -0.89
C LYS A 53 14.51 16.16 -0.51
N LYS A 54 14.48 17.23 -1.32
CA LYS A 54 15.14 18.52 -1.04
C LYS A 54 14.15 19.63 -0.64
N ASP A 55 12.86 19.41 -0.84
CA ASP A 55 11.81 20.37 -0.54
C ASP A 55 11.66 20.56 0.99
N ARG A 56 11.84 21.81 1.44
CA ARG A 56 11.86 22.21 2.86
C ARG A 56 10.55 22.85 3.31
N GLU A 57 9.54 22.92 2.45
CA GLU A 57 8.21 23.37 2.84
C GLU A 57 7.73 22.56 4.05
N GLN A 58 7.28 23.25 5.09
CA GLN A 58 6.84 22.66 6.35
C GLN A 58 5.33 22.78 6.52
N PHE A 59 4.73 21.73 7.06
CA PHE A 59 3.31 21.68 7.38
C PHE A 59 3.15 21.46 8.87
N LYS A 60 2.17 22.14 9.48
CA LYS A 60 1.63 21.70 10.77
C LYS A 60 0.83 20.43 10.53
N ILE A 61 1.08 19.39 11.30
CA ILE A 61 0.45 18.09 11.09
C ILE A 61 -0.54 17.79 12.19
N THR A 62 -1.70 17.31 11.75
CA THR A 62 -2.65 16.57 12.56
C THR A 62 -2.26 15.09 12.44
N ASP A 63 -1.45 14.58 13.37
CA ASP A 63 -0.91 13.21 13.30
C ASP A 63 -1.87 12.27 14.02
N LEU A 64 -2.65 11.51 13.24
CA LEU A 64 -3.73 10.64 13.68
C LEU A 64 -3.31 9.16 13.84
N GLY A 65 -2.02 8.84 13.66
CA GLY A 65 -1.51 7.45 13.69
C GLY A 65 -0.86 7.02 15.02
N ALA A 66 -0.74 5.70 15.21
CA ALA A 66 -0.03 5.10 16.33
C ALA A 66 1.48 5.41 16.28
N GLY A 67 1.89 6.37 17.11
CA GLY A 67 3.25 6.94 17.15
C GLY A 67 3.28 8.45 17.35
N SER A 68 2.14 9.11 17.12
CA SER A 68 1.88 10.51 17.44
C SER A 68 1.80 10.72 18.95
N LYS A 69 2.91 11.11 19.60
CA LYS A 69 2.90 11.49 21.03
C LYS A 69 2.75 12.99 21.28
N GLN A 70 2.61 13.85 20.25
CA GLN A 70 2.62 15.30 20.43
C GLN A 70 1.81 16.06 19.36
N MET A 71 0.77 16.79 19.80
CA MET A 71 0.14 17.88 19.04
C MET A 71 1.18 18.97 18.72
N GLY A 72 1.15 19.51 17.49
CA GLY A 72 1.97 20.67 17.10
C GLY A 72 3.31 20.37 16.43
N LYS A 73 3.58 19.11 16.04
CA LYS A 73 4.78 18.79 15.24
C LYS A 73 4.65 19.31 13.80
N THR A 74 5.72 19.92 13.31
CA THR A 74 5.90 20.15 11.89
C THR A 74 6.60 18.96 11.23
N ARG A 75 6.31 18.73 9.95
CA ARG A 75 7.17 17.94 9.06
C ARG A 75 7.35 18.70 7.77
N SER A 76 8.48 18.43 7.14
CA SER A 76 8.76 18.89 5.79
C SER A 76 8.38 17.86 4.73
N VAL A 77 8.14 18.32 3.50
CA VAL A 77 8.02 17.46 2.32
C VAL A 77 9.20 16.49 2.22
N SER A 78 10.42 16.98 2.46
CA SER A 78 11.65 16.15 2.46
C SER A 78 11.59 15.00 3.45
N GLU A 79 11.09 15.22 4.67
CA GLU A 79 10.98 14.16 5.67
C GLU A 79 9.96 13.11 5.26
N LEU A 80 8.81 13.54 4.74
CA LEU A 80 7.77 12.63 4.23
C LEU A 80 8.31 11.83 3.03
N ALA A 81 8.93 12.48 2.04
CA ALA A 81 9.49 11.85 0.85
C ALA A 81 10.64 10.87 1.16
N LYS A 82 11.41 11.11 2.22
CA LYS A 82 12.48 10.20 2.66
C LYS A 82 11.94 8.97 3.39
N LYS A 83 10.81 9.11 4.08
CA LYS A 83 10.17 8.03 4.86
C LYS A 83 9.12 7.25 4.08
N ALA A 84 8.65 7.79 2.96
CA ALA A 84 7.66 7.14 2.11
C ALA A 84 8.14 5.74 1.66
N SER A 85 7.41 4.73 2.11
CA SER A 85 7.59 3.30 1.79
C SER A 85 7.57 3.03 0.30
N SER A 86 6.64 3.68 -0.38
CA SER A 86 6.37 3.60 -1.81
C SER A 86 7.37 4.38 -2.67
N ALA A 87 8.39 5.05 -2.09
CA ALA A 87 9.41 5.75 -2.88
C ALA A 87 10.41 4.83 -3.61
N GLY A 88 10.36 3.52 -3.34
CA GLY A 88 11.30 2.53 -3.88
C GLY A 88 10.62 1.34 -4.53
N ILE A 89 11.09 0.15 -4.17
CA ILE A 89 10.64 -1.12 -4.75
C ILE A 89 9.15 -1.40 -4.52
N TYR A 90 8.63 -1.02 -3.35
CA TYR A 90 7.21 -1.22 -3.03
C TYR A 90 6.30 -0.32 -3.85
N GLY A 91 6.75 0.87 -4.24
CA GLY A 91 6.03 1.67 -5.25
C GLY A 91 5.99 0.99 -6.61
N GLU A 92 7.09 0.35 -7.04
CA GLU A 92 7.08 -0.43 -8.28
C GLU A 92 6.14 -1.63 -8.20
N ILE A 93 6.02 -2.26 -7.03
CA ILE A 93 5.04 -3.34 -6.81
C ILE A 93 3.62 -2.81 -6.92
N LEU A 94 3.29 -1.66 -6.31
CA LEU A 94 1.97 -1.02 -6.47
C LEU A 94 1.66 -0.73 -7.93
N TRP A 95 2.62 -0.16 -8.66
CA TRP A 95 2.48 0.10 -10.11
C TRP A 95 2.20 -1.19 -10.88
N LYS A 96 2.95 -2.27 -10.60
CA LYS A 96 2.79 -3.58 -11.26
C LYS A 96 1.45 -4.21 -10.97
N ILE A 97 0.97 -4.15 -9.72
CA ILE A 97 -0.32 -4.70 -9.32
C ILE A 97 -1.44 -3.94 -10.04
N ALA A 98 -1.41 -2.60 -10.02
CA ALA A 98 -2.39 -1.80 -10.75
C ALA A 98 -2.35 -2.08 -12.25
N HIS A 99 -1.16 -2.21 -12.84
CA HIS A 99 -0.98 -2.53 -14.25
C HIS A 99 -1.47 -3.94 -14.62
N HIS A 100 -1.24 -4.93 -13.76
CA HIS A 100 -1.59 -6.31 -14.05
C HIS A 100 -3.10 -6.57 -13.90
N TYR A 101 -3.68 -6.15 -12.78
CA TYR A 101 -5.08 -6.44 -12.46
C TYR A 101 -6.07 -5.42 -13.00
N GLN A 102 -5.60 -4.26 -13.45
CA GLN A 102 -6.44 -3.18 -13.99
C GLN A 102 -7.67 -2.86 -13.12
N PRO A 103 -7.52 -2.63 -11.79
CA PRO A 103 -8.64 -2.33 -10.91
C PRO A 103 -9.33 -1.03 -11.35
N LYS A 104 -10.66 -1.03 -11.41
CA LYS A 104 -11.47 0.12 -11.81
C LYS A 104 -11.61 1.11 -10.65
N LEU A 105 -11.90 0.63 -9.45
CA LEU A 105 -12.03 1.45 -8.25
C LEU A 105 -11.01 1.04 -7.19
N LEU A 106 -10.15 1.99 -6.82
CA LEU A 106 -9.13 1.82 -5.80
C LEU A 106 -9.44 2.68 -4.59
N LEU A 107 -9.15 2.16 -3.40
CA LEU A 107 -9.12 2.91 -2.16
C LEU A 107 -7.70 2.92 -1.60
N GLU A 108 -7.21 4.08 -1.19
CA GLU A 108 -5.95 4.24 -0.45
C GLU A 108 -6.24 4.94 0.89
N LEU A 109 -5.90 4.28 2.00
CA LEU A 109 -5.88 4.90 3.32
C LEU A 109 -4.44 5.25 3.67
N GLY A 110 -4.10 6.54 3.54
CA GLY A 110 -2.74 7.07 3.76
C GLY A 110 -2.12 7.66 2.51
N THR A 111 -2.63 8.81 2.06
CA THR A 111 -2.10 9.49 0.86
C THR A 111 -0.65 9.96 1.03
N SER A 112 -0.31 10.49 2.21
CA SER A 112 0.93 11.27 2.41
C SER A 112 1.10 12.32 1.31
N ILE A 113 2.32 12.56 0.82
CA ILE A 113 2.59 13.46 -0.31
C ILE A 113 2.21 12.86 -1.69
N GLY A 114 1.44 11.77 -1.74
CA GLY A 114 0.92 11.17 -2.97
C GLY A 114 1.82 10.11 -3.60
N THR A 115 2.84 9.60 -2.90
CA THR A 115 3.81 8.66 -3.50
C THR A 115 3.15 7.34 -3.93
N GLY A 116 2.30 6.75 -3.07
CA GLY A 116 1.54 5.53 -3.39
C GLY A 116 0.55 5.77 -4.53
N SER A 117 -0.26 6.82 -4.40
CA SER A 117 -1.25 7.27 -5.38
C SER A 117 -0.66 7.44 -6.77
N ILE A 118 0.52 8.09 -6.90
CA ILE A 118 1.22 8.28 -8.19
C ILE A 118 1.55 6.93 -8.83
N HIS A 119 2.03 5.94 -8.06
CA HIS A 119 2.35 4.62 -8.59
C HIS A 119 1.11 3.86 -9.03
N LEU A 120 0.06 3.84 -8.19
CA LEU A 120 -1.21 3.17 -8.51
C LEU A 120 -1.82 3.75 -9.79
N LYS A 121 -1.93 5.08 -9.87
CA LYS A 121 -2.50 5.77 -11.04
C LYS A 121 -1.64 5.69 -12.29
N SER A 122 -0.32 5.68 -12.15
CA SER A 122 0.56 5.48 -13.30
C SER A 122 0.56 4.03 -13.80
N GLY A 123 0.22 3.06 -12.94
CA GLY A 123 0.06 1.65 -13.30
C GLY A 123 -1.26 1.38 -14.02
N ASN A 124 -2.33 2.07 -13.61
CA ASN A 124 -3.62 2.07 -14.28
C ASN A 124 -4.18 3.51 -14.43
N PRO A 125 -3.88 4.21 -15.54
CA PRO A 125 -4.37 5.56 -15.78
C PRO A 125 -5.89 5.67 -15.89
N ASN A 126 -6.59 4.59 -16.24
CA ASN A 126 -8.04 4.57 -16.44
C ASN A 126 -8.84 4.30 -15.17
N SER A 127 -8.18 3.94 -14.06
CA SER A 127 -8.87 3.69 -12.80
C SER A 127 -9.37 4.97 -12.12
N HIS A 128 -10.29 4.81 -11.17
CA HIS A 128 -10.64 5.83 -10.22
C HIS A 128 -9.98 5.51 -8.86
N LEU A 129 -9.24 6.45 -8.30
CA LEU A 129 -8.58 6.31 -6.99
C LEU A 129 -9.25 7.24 -5.97
N ILE A 130 -9.78 6.68 -4.90
CA ILE A 130 -10.16 7.41 -3.70
C ILE A 130 -8.99 7.33 -2.73
N THR A 131 -8.47 8.48 -2.28
CA THR A 131 -7.36 8.53 -1.33
C THR A 131 -7.70 9.39 -0.12
N VAL A 132 -7.36 8.89 1.06
CA VAL A 132 -7.75 9.47 2.35
C VAL A 132 -6.51 9.88 3.14
N GLU A 133 -6.50 11.11 3.61
CA GLU A 133 -5.44 11.69 4.44
C GLU A 133 -6.02 12.54 5.57
N GLY A 134 -5.49 12.40 6.77
CA GLY A 134 -5.98 13.09 7.96
C GLY A 134 -5.50 14.54 8.09
N CYS A 135 -4.48 14.91 7.31
CA CYS A 135 -3.90 16.25 7.33
C CYS A 135 -4.16 17.00 6.02
N ASP A 136 -5.00 18.04 6.11
CA ASP A 136 -5.38 18.95 5.02
C ASP A 136 -4.17 19.47 4.22
N ARG A 137 -3.10 19.89 4.90
CA ARG A 137 -1.89 20.44 4.27
C ARG A 137 -1.09 19.40 3.50
N ILE A 138 -1.03 18.17 4.02
CA ILE A 138 -0.38 17.05 3.33
C ILE A 138 -1.22 16.66 2.10
N LEU A 139 -2.54 16.57 2.25
CA LEU A 139 -3.45 16.25 1.15
C LEU A 139 -3.42 17.30 0.04
N LEU A 140 -3.33 18.59 0.42
CA LEU A 140 -3.14 19.68 -0.54
C LEU A 140 -1.82 19.50 -1.32
N LYS A 141 -0.72 19.18 -0.63
CA LYS A 141 0.56 18.93 -1.28
C LYS A 141 0.49 17.73 -2.24
N ALA A 142 -0.20 16.66 -1.85
CA ALA A 142 -0.42 15.50 -2.72
C ALA A 142 -1.23 15.87 -3.97
N SER A 143 -2.30 16.66 -3.80
CA SER A 143 -3.13 17.14 -4.91
C SER A 143 -2.30 17.95 -5.94
N GLN A 144 -1.44 18.84 -5.46
CA GLN A 144 -0.49 19.56 -6.33
C GLN A 144 0.48 18.63 -7.07
N GLN A 145 0.88 17.51 -6.44
CA GLN A 145 1.67 16.50 -7.16
C GLN A 145 0.83 15.84 -8.25
N PHE A 146 -0.42 15.48 -7.97
CA PHE A 146 -1.30 14.87 -8.98
C PHE A 146 -1.45 15.76 -10.21
N ASP A 147 -1.62 17.07 -10.01
CA ASP A 147 -1.64 18.05 -11.10
C ASP A 147 -0.32 18.09 -11.88
N THR A 148 0.81 18.12 -11.17
CA THR A 148 2.15 18.12 -11.79
C THR A 148 2.39 16.87 -12.65
N TRP A 149 1.82 15.74 -12.24
CA TRP A 149 1.91 14.47 -12.93
C TRP A 149 0.80 14.27 -13.98
N ASN A 150 -0.11 15.24 -14.14
CA ASN A 150 -1.30 15.17 -15.00
C ASN A 150 -2.16 13.91 -14.72
N LEU A 151 -2.28 13.52 -13.44
CA LEU A 151 -3.10 12.39 -13.05
C LEU A 151 -4.56 12.83 -12.94
N THR A 152 -5.46 12.07 -13.55
CA THR A 152 -6.91 12.29 -13.50
C THR A 152 -7.60 11.14 -12.78
N GLY A 153 -8.88 11.30 -12.43
CA GLY A 153 -9.65 10.24 -11.78
C GLY A 153 -9.18 9.96 -10.34
N ILE A 154 -8.81 11.01 -9.60
CA ILE A 154 -8.48 10.90 -8.17
C ILE A 154 -9.47 11.73 -7.37
N THR A 155 -10.10 11.12 -6.36
CA THR A 155 -10.89 11.80 -5.34
C THR A 155 -10.10 11.83 -4.05
N THR A 156 -9.81 13.03 -3.56
CA THR A 156 -9.09 13.26 -2.30
C THR A 156 -10.06 13.55 -1.17
N ILE A 157 -9.88 12.88 -0.04
CA ILE A 157 -10.73 13.02 1.15
C ILE A 157 -9.86 13.38 2.35
N CYS A 158 -10.17 14.52 2.96
CA CYS A 158 -9.53 14.97 4.20
C CYS A 158 -10.34 14.46 5.40
N ALA A 159 -9.98 13.30 5.95
CA ALA A 159 -10.64 12.70 7.10
C ALA A 159 -9.70 11.75 7.85
N SER A 160 -9.99 11.48 9.13
CA SER A 160 -9.39 10.32 9.77
C SER A 160 -9.88 9.03 9.11
N PHE A 161 -9.11 7.95 9.21
CA PHE A 161 -9.55 6.66 8.69
C PHE A 161 -10.79 6.16 9.44
N ASP A 162 -10.86 6.33 10.76
CA ASP A 162 -12.02 5.96 11.58
C ASP A 162 -13.31 6.70 11.17
N GLU A 163 -13.22 7.95 10.73
CA GLU A 163 -14.36 8.70 10.18
C GLU A 163 -14.72 8.17 8.79
N PHE A 164 -13.72 8.01 7.91
CA PHE A 164 -13.94 7.60 6.54
C PHE A 164 -14.62 6.22 6.44
N VAL A 165 -14.15 5.22 7.18
CA VAL A 165 -14.71 3.86 7.10
C VAL A 165 -16.15 3.76 7.63
N LYS A 166 -16.65 4.79 8.33
CA LYS A 166 -18.04 4.90 8.78
C LYS A 166 -18.96 5.57 7.77
N LEU A 167 -18.40 6.21 6.74
CA LEU A 167 -19.19 6.84 5.70
C LEU A 167 -19.88 5.79 4.84
N PRO A 168 -21.02 6.12 4.21
CA PRO A 168 -21.56 5.30 3.14
C PRO A 168 -20.52 5.05 2.07
N CYS A 169 -20.61 3.88 1.43
CA CYS A 169 -19.74 3.49 0.34
C CYS A 169 -19.61 4.59 -0.74
N ILE A 170 -18.38 4.93 -1.12
CA ILE A 170 -18.09 5.90 -2.17
C ILE A 170 -17.62 5.12 -3.40
N GLY A 171 -18.36 5.21 -4.50
CA GLY A 171 -17.99 4.57 -5.77
C GLY A 171 -18.37 3.08 -5.90
N GLY A 172 -18.82 2.42 -4.84
CA GLY A 172 -19.26 1.03 -4.86
C GLY A 172 -18.16 0.05 -4.40
N THR A 173 -18.17 -1.16 -4.95
CA THR A 173 -17.21 -2.20 -4.58
C THR A 173 -15.79 -1.82 -4.97
N TYR A 174 -14.86 -1.87 -4.03
CA TYR A 174 -13.44 -1.62 -4.28
C TYR A 174 -12.78 -2.86 -4.88
N ASP A 175 -12.06 -2.70 -6.00
CA ASP A 175 -11.27 -3.78 -6.60
C ASP A 175 -9.92 -3.94 -5.90
N LEU A 176 -9.38 -2.84 -5.36
CA LEU A 176 -8.11 -2.82 -4.64
C LEU A 176 -8.16 -1.81 -3.50
N ILE A 177 -7.76 -2.25 -2.31
CA ILE A 177 -7.63 -1.42 -1.11
C ILE A 177 -6.17 -1.43 -0.67
N PHE A 178 -5.54 -0.26 -0.60
CA PHE A 178 -4.18 -0.07 -0.09
C PHE A 178 -4.22 0.63 1.27
N LEU A 179 -3.68 -0.03 2.29
CA LEU A 179 -3.60 0.45 3.66
C LEU A 179 -2.15 0.84 3.97
N ASP A 180 -1.85 2.14 4.00
CA ASP A 180 -0.53 2.74 4.20
C ASP A 180 -0.59 3.83 5.30
N GLY A 181 -1.07 3.46 6.48
CA GLY A 181 -1.15 4.40 7.59
C GLY A 181 -1.60 3.82 8.92
N ASN A 182 -1.69 4.68 9.94
CA ASN A 182 -1.92 4.39 11.37
C ASN A 182 -0.90 3.47 12.06
N HIS A 183 -0.44 2.38 11.42
CA HIS A 183 0.53 1.42 11.94
C HIS A 183 0.15 0.77 13.30
N SER A 184 -1.15 0.77 13.62
CA SER A 184 -1.76 0.01 14.72
C SER A 184 -2.40 -1.25 14.13
N GLY A 185 -2.04 -2.40 14.71
CA GLY A 185 -2.62 -3.68 14.33
C GLY A 185 -4.13 -3.73 14.62
N GLU A 186 -4.55 -3.24 15.79
CA GLU A 186 -5.97 -3.24 16.15
C GLU A 186 -6.79 -2.34 15.22
N ALA A 187 -6.27 -1.17 14.86
CA ALA A 187 -6.96 -0.27 13.93
C ALA A 187 -7.05 -0.87 12.52
N THR A 188 -5.97 -1.49 12.05
CA THR A 188 -5.94 -2.14 10.72
C THR A 188 -6.99 -3.24 10.61
N LEU A 189 -7.12 -4.10 11.63
CA LEU A 189 -8.16 -5.13 11.68
C LEU A 189 -9.56 -4.51 11.60
N ARG A 190 -9.84 -3.49 12.42
CA ARG A 190 -11.15 -2.79 12.40
C ARG A 190 -11.45 -2.16 11.04
N TYR A 191 -10.48 -1.52 10.40
CA TYR A 191 -10.69 -0.93 9.08
C TYR A 191 -11.03 -1.99 8.04
N ILE A 192 -10.33 -3.12 8.05
CA ILE A 192 -10.63 -4.25 7.15
C ILE A 192 -12.03 -4.78 7.38
N ASP A 193 -12.44 -4.96 8.64
CA ASP A 193 -13.80 -5.42 8.99
C ASP A 193 -14.87 -4.47 8.46
N MET A 194 -14.69 -3.17 8.66
CA MET A 194 -15.63 -2.15 8.20
C MET A 194 -15.69 -2.01 6.69
N LEU A 195 -14.56 -2.20 6.00
CA LEU A 195 -14.49 -2.13 4.55
C LEU A 195 -15.03 -3.40 3.87
N PHE A 196 -15.17 -4.52 4.59
CA PHE A 196 -15.54 -5.81 4.00
C PHE A 196 -16.91 -5.81 3.31
N GLN A 197 -17.86 -4.97 3.76
CA GLN A 197 -19.15 -4.76 3.10
C GLN A 197 -19.05 -4.02 1.74
N HIS A 198 -17.86 -3.52 1.39
CA HIS A 198 -17.58 -2.79 0.16
C HIS A 198 -16.55 -3.53 -0.71
N THR A 199 -16.44 -4.84 -0.53
CA THR A 199 -15.53 -5.72 -1.29
C THR A 199 -16.25 -6.93 -1.88
N ASP A 200 -15.60 -7.57 -2.84
CA ASP A 200 -16.03 -8.84 -3.41
C ASP A 200 -14.92 -9.90 -3.34
N HIS A 201 -15.16 -11.06 -3.96
CA HIS A 201 -14.24 -12.20 -3.94
C HIS A 201 -12.88 -11.91 -4.62
N ASN A 202 -12.82 -10.90 -5.50
CA ASN A 202 -11.62 -10.51 -6.24
C ASN A 202 -10.88 -9.32 -5.62
N THR A 203 -11.49 -8.60 -4.67
CA THR A 203 -10.85 -7.44 -4.02
C THR A 203 -9.49 -7.82 -3.43
N ALA A 204 -8.47 -7.07 -3.83
CA ALA A 204 -7.13 -7.16 -3.27
C ALA A 204 -6.97 -6.20 -2.08
N PHE A 205 -6.54 -6.70 -0.93
CA PHE A 205 -6.09 -5.85 0.17
C PHE A 205 -4.56 -5.84 0.21
N ILE A 206 -3.95 -4.67 0.14
CA ILE A 206 -2.51 -4.47 0.25
C ILE A 206 -2.24 -3.73 1.56
N LEU A 207 -1.42 -4.30 2.43
CA LEU A 207 -1.02 -3.71 3.70
C LEU A 207 0.47 -3.36 3.63
N ASP A 208 0.82 -2.09 3.80
CA ASP A 208 2.22 -1.73 4.03
C ASP A 208 2.62 -2.04 5.48
N ASP A 209 3.93 -2.16 5.70
CA ASP A 209 4.54 -2.19 7.03
C ASP A 209 4.00 -3.30 7.97
N ILE A 210 3.71 -4.49 7.43
CA ILE A 210 3.22 -5.65 8.20
C ILE A 210 4.19 -6.11 9.31
N ARG A 211 5.45 -5.66 9.27
CA ARG A 211 6.49 -5.93 10.28
C ARG A 211 6.92 -4.69 11.08
N TRP A 212 6.18 -3.59 11.01
CA TRP A 212 6.54 -2.32 11.65
C TRP A 212 6.66 -2.41 13.18
N SER A 213 5.76 -3.17 13.80
CA SER A 213 5.68 -3.40 15.25
C SER A 213 5.17 -4.81 15.52
N ASP A 214 5.26 -5.26 16.77
CA ASP A 214 4.68 -6.54 17.20
C ASP A 214 3.15 -6.54 16.99
N GLY A 215 2.49 -5.40 17.18
CA GLY A 215 1.06 -5.23 16.91
C GLY A 215 0.72 -5.42 15.43
N MET A 216 1.48 -4.82 14.51
CA MET A 216 1.28 -5.01 13.08
C MET A 216 1.59 -6.44 12.63
N TRP A 217 2.63 -7.05 13.20
CA TRP A 217 2.96 -8.45 12.87
C TRP A 217 1.89 -9.41 13.39
N ASN A 218 1.36 -9.17 14.59
CA ASN A 218 0.23 -9.95 15.12
C ASN A 218 -1.03 -9.76 14.26
N CYS A 219 -1.34 -8.53 13.86
CA CYS A 219 -2.42 -8.24 12.91
C CYS A 219 -2.26 -9.02 11.61
N TRP A 220 -1.06 -9.01 11.00
CA TRP A 220 -0.81 -9.79 9.78
C TRP A 220 -1.03 -11.29 9.98
N ASN A 221 -0.52 -11.87 11.06
CA ASN A 221 -0.75 -13.30 11.34
C ASN A 221 -2.22 -13.62 11.58
N GLN A 222 -2.98 -12.73 12.20
CA GLN A 222 -4.43 -12.89 12.35
C GLN A 222 -5.11 -12.89 10.97
N LEU A 223 -4.81 -11.92 10.11
CA LEU A 223 -5.37 -11.84 8.77
C LEU A 223 -5.00 -13.03 7.87
N VAL A 224 -3.78 -13.56 8.00
CA VAL A 224 -3.38 -14.79 7.31
C VAL A 224 -4.24 -15.98 7.74
N ASN A 225 -4.64 -16.07 9.01
CA ASN A 225 -5.47 -17.14 9.55
C ASN A 225 -6.98 -16.88 9.43
N ASP A 226 -7.39 -15.68 9.00
CA ASP A 226 -8.79 -15.30 8.86
C ASP A 226 -9.48 -16.03 7.70
N ASP A 227 -10.55 -16.76 7.95
CA ASP A 227 -11.25 -17.59 6.96
C ASP A 227 -11.87 -16.80 5.80
N ARG A 228 -11.98 -15.47 5.93
CA ARG A 228 -12.41 -14.60 4.83
C ARG A 228 -11.36 -14.51 3.71
N PHE A 229 -10.09 -14.80 3.99
CA PHE A 229 -8.99 -14.71 3.02
C PHE A 229 -8.40 -16.09 2.70
N HIS A 230 -8.47 -16.51 1.44
CA HIS A 230 -7.92 -17.80 1.00
C HIS A 230 -6.52 -17.66 0.40
N VAL A 231 -6.12 -16.48 -0.08
CA VAL A 231 -4.73 -16.28 -0.52
C VAL A 231 -4.12 -15.12 0.23
N SER A 232 -2.98 -15.40 0.86
CA SER A 232 -2.15 -14.39 1.50
C SER A 232 -0.71 -14.46 0.98
N ILE A 233 -0.14 -13.32 0.65
CA ILE A 233 1.23 -13.20 0.17
C ILE A 233 2.00 -12.22 1.05
N ASP A 234 3.13 -12.68 1.58
CA ASP A 234 4.08 -11.89 2.34
C ASP A 234 5.30 -11.57 1.47
N LEU A 235 5.52 -10.27 1.22
CA LEU A 235 6.64 -9.72 0.45
C LEU A 235 7.68 -9.03 1.34
N GLY A 236 7.72 -9.34 2.64
CA GLY A 236 8.68 -8.81 3.60
C GLY A 236 8.15 -7.57 4.33
N ARG A 237 8.02 -6.42 3.65
CA ARG A 237 7.38 -5.24 4.25
C ARG A 237 5.88 -5.19 3.99
N MET A 238 5.47 -5.69 2.83
CA MET A 238 4.12 -5.58 2.30
C MET A 238 3.43 -6.94 2.34
N GLY A 239 2.21 -6.96 2.86
CA GLY A 239 1.32 -8.11 2.80
C GLY A 239 0.22 -7.88 1.78
N ILE A 240 -0.23 -8.93 1.11
CA ILE A 240 -1.36 -8.88 0.18
C ILE A 240 -2.33 -10.02 0.50
N LEU A 241 -3.62 -9.71 0.52
CA LEU A 241 -4.69 -10.66 0.82
C LEU A 241 -5.75 -10.63 -0.27
N TRP A 242 -6.28 -11.80 -0.60
CA TRP A 242 -7.46 -11.97 -1.44
C TRP A 242 -8.44 -12.93 -0.80
N ARG A 243 -9.74 -12.68 -1.00
CA ARG A 243 -10.82 -13.54 -0.52
C ARG A 243 -10.77 -14.89 -1.22
N ARG A 244 -10.97 -14.92 -2.54
CA ARG A 244 -10.84 -16.08 -3.43
C ARG A 244 -11.27 -17.42 -2.83
N ASP A 245 -12.51 -17.47 -2.37
CA ASP A 245 -13.14 -18.63 -1.72
C ASP A 245 -13.30 -19.85 -2.64
N GLU A 246 -13.03 -19.70 -3.93
CA GLU A 246 -12.98 -20.79 -4.91
C GLU A 246 -11.72 -21.66 -4.84
N GLN A 247 -10.69 -21.28 -4.06
CA GLN A 247 -9.45 -22.05 -3.93
C GLN A 247 -9.11 -22.39 -2.48
N THR A 248 -8.22 -23.36 -2.27
CA THR A 248 -7.75 -23.73 -0.93
C THR A 248 -7.02 -22.58 -0.24
N LYS A 249 -7.24 -22.43 1.08
CA LYS A 249 -6.53 -21.42 1.87
C LYS A 249 -5.02 -21.69 1.89
N GLU A 250 -4.25 -20.75 1.37
CA GLU A 250 -2.79 -20.84 1.27
C GLU A 250 -2.10 -19.52 1.63
N HIS A 251 -0.93 -19.64 2.26
CA HIS A 251 -0.06 -18.54 2.59
C HIS A 251 1.30 -18.69 1.91
N PHE A 252 1.73 -17.64 1.22
CA PHE A 252 2.99 -17.63 0.47
C PHE A 252 3.93 -16.55 1.00
N THR A 253 5.12 -16.94 1.44
CA THR A 253 6.21 -16.00 1.70
C THR A 253 7.09 -15.93 0.45
N ILE A 254 7.04 -14.80 -0.28
CA ILE A 254 7.68 -14.68 -1.60
C ILE A 254 8.76 -13.62 -1.56
N ARG A 255 9.96 -13.99 -2.06
CA ARG A 255 11.05 -13.05 -2.30
C ARG A 255 11.29 -12.90 -3.80
N PRO A 256 10.58 -11.98 -4.47
CA PRO A 256 10.74 -11.79 -5.90
C PRO A 256 12.13 -11.29 -6.28
N LYS A 257 12.59 -11.70 -7.47
CA LYS A 257 13.91 -11.34 -8.03
C LYS A 257 14.17 -9.85 -8.09
N ILE A 258 13.09 -9.05 -8.17
CA ILE A 258 13.19 -7.59 -8.22
C ILE A 258 13.86 -7.00 -6.98
N PHE A 259 13.87 -7.71 -5.86
CA PHE A 259 14.59 -7.28 -4.67
C PHE A 259 16.13 -7.26 -4.85
N LYS A 260 16.74 -7.94 -5.85
CA LYS A 260 18.19 -7.86 -6.18
C LYS A 260 19.15 -7.75 -4.97
N ASN A 261 18.95 -8.56 -3.92
CA ASN A 261 19.69 -8.50 -2.64
C ASN A 261 19.55 -7.21 -1.81
N ARG A 262 18.74 -6.24 -2.24
CA ARG A 262 18.33 -5.10 -1.43
C ARG A 262 17.41 -5.59 -0.33
N PHE A 263 17.81 -5.30 0.90
CA PHE A 263 16.97 -5.40 2.08
C PHE A 263 16.59 -4.00 2.54
N PHE A 264 15.42 -3.92 3.19
CA PHE A 264 14.81 -2.80 3.92
C PHE A 264 15.55 -1.46 3.86
#